data_AF-A0A973N2A8-F1
#
_entry.id   AF-A0A973N2A8-F1
#
_cell.length_a   1.000
_cell.length_b   1.000
_cell.length_c   1.000
_cell.angle_alpha   90.00
_cell.angle_beta   90.00
_cell.angle_gamma   90.00
#
_symmetry.space_group_name_H-M   'P 1'
#
loop_
_entity.id
_entity.type
_entity.pdbx_description
1 polymer ?
#
loop_
_entity_poly.entity_id
_entity_poly.type
_entity_poly.pdbx_seq_one_letter_code
_entity_poly.pdbx_strand_id
1 'polypeptide(L)'
;MANRNTQEALAGALDNVIALPLRQTSLLASTMRDCNSLRQGIVTMQQCLRALGDLVQNLDDRPEEAKRLRAHMAELNELLFLRLDQLSLTERLLQAMLHRG
;
A
#
# COMPACT_ATOMS: atom_id res chain seq x y z
N MET A 1 -0.68 4.02 60.44
CA MET A 1 -1.14 2.75 59.81
C MET A 1 -1.82 3.11 58.50
N ALA A 2 -1.13 2.93 57.37
CA ALA A 2 -1.62 3.34 56.05
C ALA A 2 -2.69 2.36 55.55
N ASN A 3 -3.77 2.93 55.05
CA ASN A 3 -5.03 2.28 54.71
C ASN A 3 -4.86 1.36 53.48
N ARG A 4 -4.85 0.04 53.69
CA ARG A 4 -4.76 -0.98 52.61
C ARG A 4 -5.91 -0.89 51.60
N ASN A 5 -7.03 -0.28 51.96
CA ASN A 5 -8.24 -0.23 51.15
C ASN A 5 -8.15 0.75 49.96
N THR A 6 -7.23 1.71 49.98
CA THR A 6 -7.02 2.66 48.86
C THR A 6 -6.22 2.05 47.70
N GLN A 7 -5.50 0.95 47.94
CA GLN A 7 -4.63 0.33 46.95
C GLN A 7 -5.37 -0.69 46.07
N GLU A 8 -6.41 -1.35 46.59
CA GLU A 8 -7.30 -2.22 45.81
C GLU A 8 -8.23 -1.43 44.87
N ALA A 9 -8.66 -0.22 45.27
CA ALA A 9 -9.47 0.65 44.42
C ALA A 9 -8.70 1.15 43.18
N LEU A 10 -7.38 1.35 43.30
CA LEU A 10 -6.49 1.72 42.19
C LEU A 10 -6.17 0.52 41.28
N ALA A 11 -6.07 -0.69 41.84
CA ALA A 11 -5.87 -1.91 41.06
C ALA A 11 -7.08 -2.23 40.16
N GLY A 12 -8.31 -2.03 40.65
CA GLY A 12 -9.53 -2.20 39.86
C GLY A 12 -9.78 -1.10 38.81
N ALA A 13 -9.14 0.07 38.95
CA ALA A 13 -9.28 1.18 37.99
C ALA A 13 -8.37 1.03 36.75
N LEU A 14 -7.25 0.31 36.88
CA LEU A 14 -6.34 0.02 35.75
C LEU A 14 -6.82 -1.13 34.87
N ASP A 15 -7.71 -1.99 35.38
CA ASP A 15 -8.34 -3.07 34.60
C ASP A 15 -9.47 -2.58 33.67
N ASN A 16 -9.92 -1.33 33.84
CA ASN A 16 -10.92 -0.69 32.99
C ASN A 16 -10.30 0.23 31.92
N VAL A 17 -9.02 0.05 31.58
CA VAL A 17 -8.46 0.66 30.37
C VAL A 17 -9.08 -0.04 29.18
N ILE A 18 -10.22 0.47 28.72
CA ILE A 18 -10.74 0.21 27.39
C ILE A 18 -9.60 0.57 26.45
N ALA A 19 -8.92 -0.44 25.91
CA ALA A 19 -7.89 -0.24 24.92
C ALA A 19 -8.58 0.37 23.69
N LEU A 20 -8.59 1.70 23.62
CA LEU A 20 -9.06 2.40 22.43
C LEU A 20 -8.29 1.80 21.24
N PRO A 21 -8.95 1.52 20.11
CA PRO A 21 -8.34 0.88 18.94
C PRO A 21 -7.33 1.79 18.21
N LEU A 22 -6.67 2.72 18.93
CA LEU A 22 -5.63 3.63 18.46
C LEU A 22 -4.48 2.88 17.75
N ARG A 23 -4.12 1.68 18.24
CA ARG A 23 -3.10 0.85 17.56
C ARG A 23 -3.60 0.29 16.23
N GLN A 24 -4.83 -0.23 16.17
CA GLN A 24 -5.42 -0.75 14.94
C GLN A 24 -5.62 0.37 13.91
N THR A 25 -6.15 1.52 14.33
CA THR A 25 -6.29 2.70 13.47
C THR A 25 -4.93 3.24 12.99
N SER A 26 -3.89 3.22 13.83
CA SER A 26 -2.54 3.61 13.41
C SER A 26 -1.92 2.65 12.38
N LEU A 27 -2.14 1.33 12.54
CA LEU A 27 -1.66 0.32 11.61
C LEU A 27 -2.37 0.47 10.26
N LEU A 28 -3.68 0.66 10.30
CA LEU A 28 -4.50 0.84 9.11
C LEU A 28 -4.12 2.13 8.36
N ALA A 29 -3.85 3.21 9.10
CA ALA A 29 -3.33 4.46 8.52
C ALA A 29 -1.91 4.33 7.96
N SER A 30 -1.02 3.51 8.54
CA SER A 30 0.27 3.19 7.93
C SER A 30 0.09 2.37 6.65
N THR A 31 -0.74 1.32 6.67
CA THR A 31 -0.97 0.47 5.51
C THR A 31 -1.59 1.25 4.35
N MET A 32 -2.51 2.19 4.61
CA MET A 32 -3.04 3.07 3.58
C MET A 32 -1.98 3.99 2.96
N ARG A 33 -1.01 4.48 3.75
CA ARG A 33 0.12 5.26 3.22
C ARG A 33 1.05 4.39 2.38
N ASP A 34 1.30 3.16 2.79
CA ASP A 34 2.11 2.21 2.04
C ASP A 34 1.44 1.85 0.71
N CYS A 35 0.13 1.62 0.72
CA CYS A 35 -0.66 1.41 -0.50
C CYS A 35 -0.56 2.58 -1.46
N ASN A 36 -0.70 3.82 -0.97
CA ASN A 36 -0.54 5.02 -1.81
C ASN A 36 0.88 5.14 -2.38
N SER A 37 1.90 4.81 -1.58
CA SER A 37 3.30 4.86 -2.00
C SER A 37 3.58 3.82 -3.09
N LEU A 38 3.06 2.60 -2.94
CA LEU A 38 3.13 1.55 -3.96
C LEU A 38 2.40 1.94 -5.24
N ARG A 39 1.20 2.53 -5.13
CA ARG A 39 0.44 3.04 -6.28
C ARG A 39 1.26 4.06 -7.07
N GLN A 40 1.86 5.02 -6.36
CA GLN A 40 2.71 6.03 -6.98
C GLN A 40 3.94 5.40 -7.65
N GLY A 41 4.59 4.43 -7.00
CA GLY A 41 5.72 3.70 -7.57
C GLY A 41 5.37 2.97 -8.86
N ILE A 42 4.21 2.30 -8.89
CA ILE A 42 3.73 1.61 -10.09
C ILE A 42 3.48 2.61 -11.22
N VAL A 43 2.79 3.73 -10.95
CA VAL A 43 2.55 4.77 -11.96
C VAL A 43 3.87 5.30 -12.54
N THR A 44 4.87 5.55 -11.69
CA THR A 44 6.21 5.96 -12.14
C THR A 44 6.85 4.90 -13.04
N MET A 45 6.76 3.61 -12.68
CA MET A 45 7.29 2.53 -13.52
C MET A 45 6.61 2.45 -14.88
N GLN A 46 5.28 2.64 -14.95
CA GLN A 46 4.55 2.70 -16.22
C GLN A 46 5.01 3.87 -17.10
N GLN A 47 5.28 5.04 -16.49
CA GLN A 47 5.84 6.19 -17.20
C GLN A 47 7.26 5.91 -17.71
N CYS A 48 8.11 5.28 -16.90
CA CYS A 48 9.45 4.87 -17.32
C CYS A 48 9.41 3.87 -18.49
N LEU A 49 8.54 2.87 -18.43
CA LEU A 49 8.37 1.91 -19.52
C LEU A 49 7.90 2.58 -20.82
N ARG A 50 7.00 3.57 -20.71
CA ARG A 50 6.59 4.36 -21.88
C ARG A 50 7.76 5.15 -22.48
N ALA A 51 8.50 5.88 -21.65
CA ALA A 51 9.66 6.65 -22.10
C ALA A 51 10.75 5.77 -22.73
N LEU A 52 10.97 4.57 -22.18
CA LEU A 52 11.87 3.58 -22.76
C LEU A 52 11.35 3.07 -24.11
N GLY A 53 10.05 2.82 -24.24
CA GLY A 53 9.43 2.45 -25.53
C GLY A 53 9.60 3.53 -26.60
N ASP A 54 9.46 4.80 -26.22
CA ASP A 54 9.67 5.95 -27.12
C ASP A 54 11.16 6.08 -27.50
N LEU A 55 12.07 5.88 -26.55
CA LEU A 55 13.52 5.89 -26.81
C LEU A 55 13.94 4.77 -27.76
N VAL A 56 13.46 3.55 -27.54
CA VAL A 56 13.75 2.40 -28.41
C VAL A 56 13.25 2.65 -29.83
N GLN A 57 12.09 3.28 -30.00
CA GLN A 57 11.59 3.66 -31.34
C GLN A 57 12.49 4.65 -32.07
N ASN A 58 13.17 5.54 -31.34
CA ASN A 58 14.04 6.56 -31.91
C ASN A 58 15.47 6.08 -32.19
N LEU A 59 15.91 4.99 -31.54
CA LEU A 59 17.29 4.50 -31.62
C LEU A 59 17.50 3.35 -32.60
N ASP A 60 16.45 2.65 -33.04
CA ASP A 60 16.65 1.29 -33.55
C ASP A 60 16.75 1.16 -35.08
N ASP A 61 17.93 0.72 -35.53
CA ASP A 61 18.23 0.21 -36.88
C ASP A 61 17.97 -1.32 -37.00
N ARG A 62 17.59 -2.01 -35.91
CA ARG A 62 17.35 -3.47 -35.83
C ARG A 62 15.92 -3.80 -35.38
N PRO A 63 14.95 -3.83 -36.31
CA PRO A 63 13.52 -3.86 -35.98
C PRO A 63 13.05 -5.09 -35.19
N GLU A 64 13.75 -6.22 -35.24
CA GLU A 64 13.35 -7.45 -34.53
C GLU A 64 13.72 -7.44 -33.04
N GLU A 65 14.84 -6.81 -32.66
CA GLU A 65 15.24 -6.67 -31.25
C GLU A 65 14.34 -5.64 -30.55
N ALA A 66 14.07 -4.49 -31.20
CA ALA A 66 13.03 -3.53 -30.77
C ALA A 66 11.68 -4.19 -30.52
N LYS A 67 11.19 -5.01 -31.44
CA LYS A 67 9.88 -5.67 -31.30
C LYS A 67 9.82 -6.57 -30.08
N ARG A 68 10.86 -7.39 -29.83
CA ARG A 68 10.92 -8.25 -28.64
C ARG A 68 10.96 -7.45 -27.35
N LEU A 69 11.79 -6.41 -27.31
CA LEU A 69 11.88 -5.53 -26.14
C LEU A 69 10.55 -4.82 -25.87
N ARG A 70 9.86 -4.38 -26.93
CA ARG A 70 8.56 -3.71 -26.83
C ARG A 70 7.46 -4.64 -26.36
N ALA A 71 7.43 -5.88 -26.85
CA ALA A 71 6.52 -6.90 -26.37
C ALA A 71 6.73 -7.16 -24.87
N HIS A 72 7.99 -7.27 -24.45
CA HIS A 72 8.31 -7.47 -23.04
C HIS A 72 7.94 -6.25 -22.16
N MET A 73 8.15 -5.02 -22.64
CA MET A 73 7.69 -3.82 -21.94
C MET A 73 6.16 -3.74 -21.84
N ALA A 74 5.44 -4.22 -22.86
CA ALA A 74 3.98 -4.29 -22.83
C ALA A 74 3.49 -5.29 -21.77
N GLU A 75 4.08 -6.48 -21.71
CA GLU A 75 3.79 -7.49 -20.68
C GLU A 75 4.04 -6.93 -19.26
N LEU A 76 5.16 -6.24 -19.05
CA LEU A 76 5.46 -5.60 -17.77
C LEU A 76 4.43 -4.53 -17.43
N ASN A 77 3.99 -3.74 -18.41
CA ASN A 77 2.99 -2.71 -18.19
C ASN A 77 1.60 -3.28 -17.86
N GLU A 78 1.20 -4.39 -18.49
CA GLU A 78 -0.01 -5.14 -18.15
C GLU A 78 0.04 -5.70 -16.73
N LEU A 79 1.19 -6.26 -16.33
CA LEU A 79 1.39 -6.73 -14.96
C LEU A 79 1.27 -5.58 -13.95
N LEU A 80 1.81 -4.41 -14.26
CA LEU A 80 1.67 -3.22 -13.42
C LEU A 80 0.21 -2.77 -13.30
N PHE A 81 -0.59 -2.84 -14.37
CA PHE A 81 -2.04 -2.59 -14.31
C PHE A 81 -2.74 -3.58 -13.38
N LEU A 82 -2.46 -4.87 -13.50
CA LEU A 82 -3.04 -5.89 -12.62
C LEU A 82 -2.69 -5.63 -11.14
N ARG A 83 -1.45 -5.20 -10.87
CA ARG A 83 -1.02 -4.86 -9.51
C ARG A 83 -1.73 -3.61 -8.97
N LEU A 84 -2.01 -2.61 -9.82
CA LEU A 84 -2.83 -1.44 -9.44
C LEU A 84 -4.26 -1.83 -9.08
N ASP A 85 -4.88 -2.74 -9.83
CA ASP A 85 -6.24 -3.21 -9.55
C ASP A 85 -6.28 -3.96 -8.21
N GLN A 86 -5.31 -4.83 -7.95
CA GLN A 86 -5.17 -5.54 -6.67
C GLN A 86 -4.96 -4.57 -5.50
N LEU A 87 -4.15 -3.53 -5.69
CA LEU A 87 -3.95 -2.48 -4.71
C LEU A 87 -5.24 -1.71 -4.43
N SER A 88 -6.00 -1.39 -5.47
CA SER A 88 -7.29 -0.70 -5.35
C SER A 88 -8.33 -1.53 -4.60
N LEU A 89 -8.38 -2.84 -4.85
CA LEU A 89 -9.21 -3.76 -4.08
C LEU A 89 -8.79 -3.82 -2.61
N THR A 90 -7.48 -3.87 -2.34
CA THR A 90 -6.93 -3.88 -0.98
C THR A 90 -7.28 -2.58 -0.24
N GLU A 91 -7.17 -1.43 -0.90
CA GLU A 91 -7.55 -0.13 -0.33
C GLU A 91 -9.04 -0.08 0.02
N ARG A 92 -9.92 -0.59 -0.84
CA ARG A 92 -11.37 -0.67 -0.56
C ARG A 92 -11.69 -1.55 0.65
N LEU A 93 -10.98 -2.69 0.80
CA LEU A 93 -11.13 -3.56 1.96
C LEU A 93 -10.66 -2.88 3.25
N LEU A 94 -9.52 -2.19 3.20
CA LEU A 94 -9.01 -1.41 4.33
C LEU A 94 -9.99 -0.29 4.72
N GLN A 95 -10.54 0.43 3.74
CA GLN A 95 -11.58 1.43 3.99
C GLN A 95 -12.82 0.80 4.63
N ALA A 96 -13.30 -0.34 4.13
CA ALA A 96 -14.45 -1.03 4.73
C ALA A 96 -14.20 -1.44 6.19
N MET A 97 -12.97 -1.83 6.54
CA MET A 97 -12.59 -2.13 7.92
C MET A 97 -12.60 -0.88 8.82
N LEU A 98 -12.21 0.29 8.31
CA LEU A 98 -12.29 1.55 9.05
C LEU A 98 -13.73 1.96 9.37
N HIS A 99 -14.69 1.69 8.49
CA HIS A 99 -16.09 2.09 8.68
C HIS A 99 -16.86 1.16 9.62
N ARG A 100 -16.26 0.03 10.03
CA ARG A 100 -16.92 -1.03 10.83
C ARG A 100 -16.41 -1.11 12.27
N GLY A 101 -15.36 -0.36 12.63
CA GLY A 101 -14.80 -0.26 13.99
C GLY A 101 -15.08 1.11 14.59
#